data_AF-A0A180F4I7-F1
#
_entry.id   AF-A0A180F4I7-F1
#
_cell.length_a   1.000
_cell.length_b   1.000
_cell.length_c   1.000
_cell.angle_alpha   90.00
_cell.angle_beta   90.00
_cell.angle_gamma   90.00
#
_symmetry.space_group_name_H-M   'P 1'
#
loop_
_entity.id
_entity.type
_entity.pdbx_description
1 polymer ?
#
loop_
_entity_poly.entity_id
_entity_poly.type
_entity_poly.pdbx_seq_one_letter_code
_entity_poly.pdbx_strand_id
1 'polypeptide(L)'
;MGCFEQAAALSLKVNFLMTDREMKKVVVYLDPEEFRSTWVGNKSIYRTRMAIADGGELIVLAPGLKQFGEDPDNDRLIRKYGYRPTPQVMKFVAENEDLQNGLGVAAHLIHGTSEGRFKITYCPGHLSREEIEIVGFDYGNLEEMTGKYNPAKLTDGWNAVDGEEIYYISNPALGLWAYRERFV
;
A
#
# COMPACT_ATOMS: atom_id res chain seq x y z
N MET A 1 10.01 13.06 -29.78
CA MET A 1 9.76 12.26 -28.56
C MET A 1 11.12 11.92 -27.97
N GLY A 2 11.51 12.58 -26.89
CA GLY A 2 12.78 12.42 -26.19
C GLY A 2 12.87 11.11 -25.42
N CYS A 3 14.06 10.83 -24.87
CA CYS A 3 14.39 9.59 -24.16
C CYS A 3 13.39 9.28 -23.02
N PHE A 4 13.03 10.29 -22.22
CA PHE A 4 12.06 10.16 -21.13
C PHE A 4 10.69 9.67 -21.62
N GLU A 5 10.14 10.27 -22.68
CA GLU A 5 8.83 9.90 -23.22
C GLU A 5 8.84 8.49 -23.83
N GLN A 6 9.94 8.10 -24.48
CA GLN A 6 10.12 6.74 -25.01
C GLN A 6 10.19 5.70 -23.89
N ALA A 7 10.93 5.99 -22.81
CA ALA A 7 11.00 5.14 -21.64
C ALA A 7 9.64 5.02 -20.92
N ALA A 8 8.90 6.13 -20.79
CA ALA A 8 7.55 6.13 -20.22
C ALA A 8 6.57 5.31 -21.07
N ALA A 9 6.61 5.46 -22.40
CA ALA A 9 5.78 4.69 -23.32
C ALA A 9 6.11 3.18 -23.29
N LEU A 10 7.38 2.82 -23.08
CA LEU A 10 7.77 1.43 -22.88
C LEU A 10 7.30 0.91 -21.51
N SER A 11 7.49 1.68 -20.44
CA SER A 11 7.06 1.32 -19.08
C SER A 11 5.55 1.06 -19.03
N LEU A 12 4.73 1.84 -19.74
CA LEU A 12 3.29 1.58 -19.88
C LEU A 12 3.00 0.17 -20.43
N LYS A 13 3.84 -0.36 -21.34
CA LYS A 13 3.64 -1.68 -21.94
C LYS A 13 4.13 -2.83 -21.07
N VAL A 14 5.12 -2.59 -20.21
CA VAL A 14 5.83 -3.68 -19.51
C VAL A 14 5.67 -3.66 -17.98
N ASN A 15 5.25 -2.54 -17.40
CA ASN A 15 5.05 -2.40 -15.95
C ASN A 15 3.59 -2.19 -15.54
N PHE A 16 2.66 -2.05 -16.49
CA PHE A 16 1.24 -1.92 -16.16
C PHE A 16 0.53 -3.25 -16.35
N LEU A 17 -0.18 -3.67 -15.30
CA LEU A 17 -1.06 -4.83 -15.31
C LEU A 17 -2.50 -4.32 -15.33
N MET A 18 -3.09 -4.34 -16.52
CA MET A 18 -4.49 -3.98 -16.73
C MET A 18 -5.37 -5.19 -16.42
N THR A 19 -6.22 -5.08 -15.40
CA THR A 19 -7.22 -6.11 -15.11
C THR A 19 -8.50 -5.84 -15.88
N ASP A 20 -9.16 -6.92 -16.29
CA ASP A 20 -10.46 -6.85 -16.99
C ASP A 20 -11.65 -6.71 -16.03
N ARG A 21 -11.40 -6.80 -14.71
CA ARG A 21 -12.38 -6.54 -13.65
C ARG A 21 -11.68 -5.97 -12.41
N GLU A 22 -12.46 -5.31 -11.57
CA GLU A 22 -11.98 -4.77 -10.29
C GLU A 22 -11.62 -5.89 -9.30
N MET A 23 -10.62 -5.63 -8.45
CA MET A 23 -10.20 -6.55 -7.39
C MET A 23 -11.01 -6.26 -6.12
N LYS A 24 -11.80 -7.23 -5.66
CA LYS A 24 -12.54 -7.11 -4.40
C LYS A 24 -11.66 -7.34 -3.18
N LYS A 25 -10.67 -8.23 -3.30
CA LYS A 25 -9.70 -8.55 -2.26
C LYS A 25 -8.32 -8.71 -2.86
N VAL A 26 -7.35 -8.01 -2.31
CA VAL A 26 -5.95 -8.05 -2.73
C VAL A 26 -5.10 -8.47 -1.55
N VAL A 27 -4.21 -9.42 -1.78
CA VAL A 27 -3.18 -9.81 -0.80
C VAL A 27 -1.84 -9.45 -1.39
N VAL A 28 -1.10 -8.58 -0.71
CA VAL A 28 0.25 -8.19 -1.09
C VAL A 28 1.23 -8.75 -0.09
N TYR A 29 2.27 -9.43 -0.58
CA TYR A 29 3.40 -9.81 0.23
C TYR A 29 4.51 -8.77 0.11
N LEU A 30 5.13 -8.44 1.24
CA LEU A 30 6.29 -7.56 1.31
C LEU A 30 7.49 -8.38 1.78
N ASP A 31 8.45 -8.58 0.88
CA ASP A 31 9.72 -9.25 1.18
C ASP A 31 10.42 -8.57 2.40
N PRO A 32 10.74 -9.31 3.47
CA PRO A 32 11.34 -8.73 4.68
C PRO A 32 12.74 -8.14 4.46
N GLU A 33 13.45 -8.53 3.40
CA GLU A 33 14.74 -7.98 3.04
C GLU A 33 14.62 -6.59 2.40
N GLU A 34 13.57 -6.36 1.61
CA GLU A 34 13.34 -5.11 0.87
C GLU A 34 12.46 -4.11 1.65
N PHE A 35 11.42 -4.57 2.32
CA PHE A 35 10.35 -3.72 2.84
C PHE A 35 10.35 -3.67 4.38
N ARG A 36 11.10 -2.72 4.94
CA ARG A 36 11.23 -2.53 6.39
C ARG A 36 10.39 -1.39 6.97
N SER A 37 9.86 -0.52 6.10
CA SER A 37 9.05 0.64 6.45
C SER A 37 7.76 0.71 5.63
N THR A 38 6.76 1.44 6.14
CA THR A 38 5.58 1.79 5.32
C THR A 38 5.92 2.80 4.22
N TRP A 39 6.99 3.59 4.38
CA TRP A 39 7.50 4.49 3.34
C TRP A 39 7.69 3.79 2.00
N VAL A 40 8.31 2.60 2.02
CA VAL A 40 8.47 1.75 0.84
C VAL A 40 7.30 0.78 0.69
N GLY A 41 6.83 0.20 1.79
CA GLY A 41 5.76 -0.81 1.81
C GLY A 41 4.42 -0.33 1.25
N ASN A 42 4.11 0.96 1.36
CA ASN A 42 2.87 1.57 0.84
C ASN A 42 2.80 1.57 -0.69
N LYS A 43 3.88 1.15 -1.41
CA LYS A 43 3.76 0.76 -2.82
C LYS A 43 2.62 -0.22 -3.03
N SER A 44 2.36 -1.10 -2.06
CA SER A 44 1.21 -2.01 -2.05
C SER A 44 -0.15 -1.30 -2.19
N ILE A 45 -0.27 -0.05 -1.75
CA ILE A 45 -1.50 0.75 -1.77
C ILE A 45 -1.58 1.56 -3.08
N TYR A 46 -0.65 2.49 -3.28
CA TYR A 46 -0.80 3.45 -4.39
C TYR A 46 -0.57 2.83 -5.77
N ARG A 47 0.14 1.68 -5.87
CA ARG A 47 0.27 0.94 -7.14
C ARG A 47 -0.96 0.10 -7.47
N THR A 48 -1.84 -0.19 -6.51
CA THR A 48 -2.99 -1.10 -6.70
C THR A 48 -4.33 -0.40 -6.58
N ARG A 49 -4.38 0.83 -6.04
CA ARG A 49 -5.61 1.60 -5.78
C ARG A 49 -6.53 1.81 -6.99
N MET A 50 -5.98 1.75 -8.20
CA MET A 50 -6.76 1.89 -9.44
C MET A 50 -7.45 0.60 -9.85
N ALA A 51 -6.97 -0.56 -9.39
CA ALA A 51 -7.57 -1.86 -9.63
C ALA A 51 -8.54 -2.31 -8.53
N ILE A 52 -8.37 -1.85 -7.29
CA ILE A 52 -9.21 -2.25 -6.15
C ILE A 52 -10.62 -1.65 -6.28
N ALA A 53 -11.65 -2.47 -6.09
CA ALA A 53 -13.05 -2.06 -6.09
C ALA A 53 -13.36 -1.15 -4.89
N ASP A 54 -14.35 -0.27 -5.04
CA ASP A 54 -14.90 0.44 -3.88
C ASP A 54 -15.57 -0.56 -2.92
N GLY A 55 -15.34 -0.39 -1.62
CA GLY A 55 -15.69 -1.37 -0.59
C GLY A 55 -14.79 -2.61 -0.56
N GLY A 56 -13.73 -2.65 -1.37
CA GLY A 56 -12.77 -3.76 -1.39
C GLY A 56 -11.85 -3.82 -0.15
N GLU A 57 -10.96 -4.81 -0.15
CA GLU A 57 -9.99 -5.04 0.92
C GLU A 57 -8.58 -5.23 0.35
N LEU A 58 -7.60 -4.55 0.95
CA LEU A 58 -6.18 -4.76 0.75
C LEU A 58 -5.57 -5.32 2.04
N ILE A 59 -4.98 -6.51 1.96
CA ILE A 59 -4.24 -7.16 3.05
C ILE A 59 -2.76 -7.12 2.71
N VAL A 60 -1.95 -6.54 3.58
CA VAL A 60 -0.51 -6.42 3.38
C VAL A 60 0.21 -7.33 4.40
N LEU A 61 0.78 -8.43 3.90
CA LEU A 61 1.61 -9.35 4.69
C LEU A 61 3.03 -8.78 4.76
N ALA A 62 3.41 -8.25 5.92
CA ALA A 62 4.60 -7.41 6.08
C ALA A 62 5.55 -7.94 7.17
N PRO A 63 6.16 -9.13 6.97
CA PRO A 63 7.01 -9.78 7.97
C PRO A 63 8.22 -8.95 8.41
N GLY A 64 8.79 -8.11 7.52
CA GLY A 64 9.96 -7.27 7.85
C GLY A 64 9.61 -5.87 8.36
N LEU A 65 8.32 -5.52 8.43
CA LEU A 65 7.89 -4.17 8.77
C LEU A 65 8.14 -3.86 10.25
N LYS A 66 8.96 -2.84 10.51
CA LYS A 66 9.40 -2.44 11.86
C LYS A 66 9.35 -0.95 12.14
N GLN A 67 9.06 -0.12 11.13
CA GLN A 67 8.98 1.33 11.24
C GLN A 67 8.04 1.87 10.16
N PHE A 68 7.74 3.17 10.21
CA PHE A 68 6.90 3.86 9.24
C PHE A 68 7.74 4.67 8.24
N GLY A 69 8.67 5.51 8.71
CA GLY A 69 9.59 6.28 7.87
C GLY A 69 10.90 5.55 7.59
N GLU A 70 11.70 6.03 6.62
CA GLU A 70 13.06 5.50 6.37
C GLU A 70 14.12 6.11 7.31
N ASP A 71 13.87 7.33 7.79
CA ASP A 71 14.70 8.04 8.77
C ASP A 71 13.86 8.42 10.01
N PRO A 72 14.52 8.76 11.15
CA PRO A 72 13.84 9.05 12.41
C PRO A 72 12.84 10.20 12.36
N ASP A 73 13.09 11.24 11.54
CA ASP A 73 12.23 12.41 11.46
C ASP A 73 10.94 12.09 10.70
N ASN A 74 11.07 11.42 9.56
CA ASN A 74 9.92 10.94 8.79
C ASN A 74 9.09 9.93 9.60
N ASP A 75 9.75 9.01 10.32
CA ASP A 75 9.07 8.03 11.17
C ASP A 75 8.25 8.70 12.28
N ARG A 76 8.86 9.66 12.99
CA ARG A 76 8.18 10.45 14.02
C ARG A 76 6.95 11.19 13.48
N LEU A 77 7.08 11.84 12.32
CA LEU A 77 5.98 12.58 11.71
C LEU A 77 4.84 11.65 11.29
N ILE A 78 5.14 10.49 10.71
CA ILE A 78 4.10 9.51 10.32
C ILE A 78 3.39 8.97 11.55
N ARG A 79 4.12 8.63 12.62
CA ARG A 79 3.52 8.20 13.90
C ARG A 79 2.61 9.27 14.51
N LYS A 80 2.99 10.55 14.38
CA LYS A 80 2.22 11.69 14.93
C LYS A 80 0.92 11.94 14.16
N TYR A 81 0.97 11.95 12.83
CA TYR A 81 -0.16 12.39 12.00
C TYR A 81 -0.99 11.24 11.43
N GLY A 82 -0.36 10.08 11.20
CA GLY A 82 -0.97 8.92 10.57
C GLY A 82 -1.38 9.16 9.11
N TYR A 83 -1.67 8.06 8.42
CA TYR A 83 -2.24 8.06 7.08
C TYR A 83 -3.69 8.52 7.15
N ARG A 84 -3.99 9.68 6.56
CA ARG A 84 -5.32 10.32 6.63
C ARG A 84 -5.74 10.84 5.26
N PRO A 85 -7.05 10.99 5.01
CA PRO A 85 -7.57 11.62 3.79
C PRO A 85 -7.00 13.00 3.54
N THR A 86 -6.89 13.39 2.27
CA THR A 86 -6.32 14.68 1.84
C THR A 86 -6.81 15.88 2.66
N PRO A 87 -8.12 16.09 2.90
CA PRO A 87 -8.57 17.26 3.66
C PRO A 87 -8.02 17.34 5.09
N GLN A 88 -7.81 16.19 5.74
CA GLN A 88 -7.27 16.14 7.09
C GLN A 88 -5.77 16.44 7.11
N VAL A 89 -5.01 15.86 6.17
CA VAL A 89 -3.57 16.15 6.06
C VAL A 89 -3.32 17.62 5.72
N MET A 90 -4.12 18.20 4.82
CA MET A 90 -4.02 19.63 4.51
C MET A 90 -4.31 20.52 5.73
N LYS A 91 -5.25 20.12 6.58
CA LYS A 91 -5.49 20.78 7.87
C LYS A 91 -4.28 20.65 8.79
N PHE A 92 -3.67 19.48 8.92
CA PHE A 92 -2.46 19.29 9.72
C PHE A 92 -1.31 20.16 9.23
N VAL A 93 -1.10 20.27 7.91
CA VAL A 93 -0.10 21.17 7.32
C VAL A 93 -0.41 22.62 7.67
N ALA A 94 -1.66 23.06 7.58
CA ALA A 94 -2.00 24.44 7.94
C ALA A 94 -1.75 24.77 9.42
N GLU A 95 -1.95 23.80 10.31
CA GLU A 95 -1.94 24.01 11.77
C GLU A 95 -0.62 23.66 12.46
N ASN A 96 0.34 22.99 11.80
CA ASN A 96 1.54 22.46 12.44
C ASN A 96 2.83 22.74 11.66
N GLU A 97 3.74 23.51 12.26
CA GLU A 97 5.02 23.90 11.66
C GLU A 97 5.93 22.70 11.33
N ASP A 98 5.94 21.65 12.15
CA ASP A 98 6.78 20.47 11.88
C ASP A 98 6.34 19.70 10.63
N LEU A 99 5.05 19.70 10.29
CA LEU A 99 4.57 19.13 9.03
C LEU A 99 4.70 20.10 7.85
N GLN A 100 4.64 21.42 8.08
CA GLN A 100 4.96 22.43 7.05
C GLN A 100 6.40 22.31 6.56
N ASN A 101 7.33 22.01 7.47
CA ASN A 101 8.73 21.74 7.14
C ASN A 101 8.95 20.33 6.57
N GLY A 102 7.91 19.47 6.58
CA GLY A 102 7.94 18.08 6.16
C GLY A 102 6.94 17.75 5.05
N LEU A 103 6.80 18.60 4.03
CA LEU A 103 5.78 18.42 2.97
C LEU A 103 5.91 17.09 2.20
N GLY A 104 7.12 16.51 2.13
CA GLY A 104 7.31 15.16 1.58
C GLY A 104 6.56 14.09 2.38
N VAL A 105 6.57 14.20 3.72
CA VAL A 105 5.77 13.32 4.59
C VAL A 105 4.30 13.59 4.39
N ALA A 106 3.87 14.86 4.34
CA ALA A 106 2.46 15.18 4.10
C ALA A 106 1.93 14.53 2.81
N ALA A 107 2.68 14.61 1.71
CA ALA A 107 2.35 13.92 0.47
C ALA A 107 2.31 12.39 0.64
N HIS A 108 3.26 11.82 1.39
CA HIS A 108 3.30 10.38 1.67
C HIS A 108 2.07 9.90 2.45
N LEU A 109 1.62 10.65 3.46
CA LEU A 109 0.42 10.34 4.25
C LEU A 109 -0.83 10.23 3.37
N ILE A 110 -0.96 11.14 2.40
CA ILE A 110 -2.06 11.17 1.43
C ILE A 110 -1.97 9.98 0.46
N HIS A 111 -0.78 9.68 -0.06
CA HIS A 111 -0.62 8.56 -0.99
C HIS A 111 -0.78 7.18 -0.33
N GLY A 112 -0.50 7.09 0.97
CA GLY A 112 -0.69 5.88 1.76
C GLY A 112 -2.13 5.62 2.22
N THR A 113 -3.11 6.44 1.83
CA THR A 113 -4.52 6.20 2.16
C THR A 113 -5.33 5.68 0.95
N SER A 114 -6.42 4.96 1.24
CA SER A 114 -7.42 4.60 0.25
C SER A 114 -8.37 5.74 -0.11
N GLU A 115 -8.31 6.87 0.61
CA GLU A 115 -9.32 7.94 0.55
C GLU A 115 -10.74 7.41 0.84
N GLY A 116 -10.84 6.42 1.72
CA GLY A 116 -12.10 5.80 2.13
C GLY A 116 -12.69 4.80 1.11
N ARG A 117 -11.99 4.51 0.01
CA ARG A 117 -12.50 3.63 -1.06
C ARG A 117 -12.44 2.15 -0.69
N PHE A 118 -11.43 1.72 0.05
CA PHE A 118 -11.24 0.32 0.44
C PHE A 118 -10.57 0.22 1.80
N LYS A 119 -10.73 -0.93 2.45
CA LYS A 119 -10.12 -1.25 3.74
C LYS A 119 -8.66 -1.66 3.54
N ILE A 120 -7.78 -1.22 4.45
CA ILE A 120 -6.35 -1.56 4.41
C ILE A 120 -5.99 -2.23 5.74
N THR A 121 -5.64 -3.50 5.67
CA THR A 121 -5.20 -4.31 6.81
C THR A 121 -3.70 -4.57 6.69
N TYR A 122 -2.91 -4.05 7.63
CA TYR A 122 -1.48 -4.37 7.74
C TYR A 122 -1.27 -5.52 8.72
N CYS A 123 -0.48 -6.50 8.29
CA CYS A 123 -0.04 -7.61 9.11
C CYS A 123 1.47 -7.49 9.37
N PRO A 124 1.89 -6.67 10.36
CA PRO A 124 3.31 -6.42 10.61
C PRO A 124 3.99 -7.61 11.30
N GLY A 125 5.30 -7.76 11.09
CA GLY A 125 6.11 -8.70 11.86
C GLY A 125 6.67 -8.13 13.17
N HIS A 126 6.86 -6.81 13.26
CA HIS A 126 7.54 -6.20 14.42
C HIS A 126 6.80 -5.03 15.09
N LEU A 127 5.81 -4.44 14.42
CA LEU A 127 5.01 -3.35 14.99
C LEU A 127 3.81 -3.90 15.75
N SER A 128 3.44 -3.25 16.85
CA SER A 128 2.27 -3.64 17.63
C SER A 128 0.96 -3.28 16.93
N ARG A 129 -0.13 -3.85 17.44
CA ARG A 129 -1.49 -3.50 17.01
C ARG A 129 -1.76 -2.01 17.16
N GLU A 130 -1.42 -1.45 18.32
CA GLU A 130 -1.65 -0.04 18.66
C GLU A 130 -0.85 0.87 17.72
N GLU A 131 0.38 0.50 17.35
CA GLU A 131 1.20 1.25 16.41
C GLU A 131 0.60 1.27 14.99
N ILE A 132 0.01 0.16 14.53
CA ILE A 132 -0.66 0.10 13.23
C ILE A 132 -1.97 0.90 13.24
N GLU A 133 -2.78 0.72 14.29
CA GLU A 133 -4.08 1.36 14.40
C GLU A 133 -3.96 2.88 14.58
N ILE A 134 -2.98 3.38 15.34
CA ILE A 134 -2.81 4.83 15.53
C ILE A 134 -2.46 5.56 14.22
N VAL A 135 -1.72 4.91 13.31
CA VAL A 135 -1.43 5.49 11.99
C VAL A 135 -2.59 5.34 11.01
N GLY A 136 -3.71 4.70 11.39
CA GLY A 136 -4.95 4.67 10.59
C GLY A 136 -5.12 3.47 9.68
N PHE A 137 -4.39 2.38 9.93
CA PHE A 137 -4.62 1.10 9.27
C PHE A 137 -5.30 0.11 10.21
N ASP A 138 -5.97 -0.89 9.66
CA ASP A 138 -6.44 -2.01 10.44
C ASP A 138 -5.28 -2.98 10.71
N TYR A 139 -5.27 -3.59 11.89
CA TYR A 139 -4.28 -4.60 12.24
C TYR A 139 -4.76 -6.00 11.89
N GLY A 140 -3.89 -6.81 11.30
CA GLY A 140 -4.04 -8.26 11.15
C GLY A 140 -2.89 -9.02 11.82
N ASN A 141 -3.18 -10.18 12.42
CA ASN A 141 -2.13 -11.05 12.93
C ASN A 141 -1.37 -11.69 11.75
N LEU A 142 -0.06 -11.48 11.67
CA LEU A 142 0.77 -11.97 10.57
C LEU A 142 0.78 -13.49 10.44
N GLU A 143 0.90 -14.22 11.54
CA GLU A 143 0.97 -15.68 11.53
C GLU A 143 -0.35 -16.28 11.01
N GLU A 144 -1.48 -15.81 11.53
CA GLU A 144 -2.82 -16.23 11.10
C GLU A 144 -3.06 -15.91 9.62
N MET A 145 -2.77 -14.67 9.20
CA MET A 145 -3.00 -14.22 7.83
C MET A 145 -2.07 -14.90 6.82
N THR A 146 -0.82 -15.18 7.20
CA THR A 146 0.13 -15.94 6.38
C THR A 146 -0.26 -17.42 6.32
N GLY A 147 -0.84 -17.97 7.39
CA GLY A 147 -1.41 -19.31 7.41
C GLY A 147 -2.53 -19.48 6.38
N LYS A 148 -3.43 -18.49 6.29
CA LYS A 148 -4.51 -18.46 5.30
C LYS A 148 -3.99 -18.14 3.89
N TYR A 149 -3.27 -17.03 3.72
CA TYR A 149 -2.80 -16.52 2.44
C TYR A 149 -1.30 -16.77 2.25
N ASN A 150 -0.90 -18.05 2.18
CA ASN A 150 0.50 -18.45 2.20
C ASN A 150 1.30 -17.98 0.95
N PRO A 151 2.25 -17.04 1.07
CA PRO A 151 3.04 -16.52 -0.04
C PRO A 151 3.82 -17.58 -0.82
N ALA A 152 4.23 -18.68 -0.17
CA ALA A 152 4.98 -19.76 -0.82
C ALA A 152 4.11 -20.67 -1.70
N LYS A 153 2.79 -20.56 -1.61
CA LYS A 153 1.82 -21.36 -2.38
C LYS A 153 1.05 -20.55 -3.40
N LEU A 154 0.93 -19.24 -3.19
CA LEU A 154 0.21 -18.34 -4.08
C LEU A 154 1.05 -17.99 -5.31
N THR A 155 0.37 -17.69 -6.40
CA THR A 155 0.99 -17.22 -7.64
C THR A 155 0.47 -15.83 -7.97
N ASP A 156 1.30 -14.97 -8.56
CA ASP A 156 0.87 -13.61 -8.92
C ASP A 156 -0.38 -13.64 -9.80
N GLY A 157 -1.39 -12.86 -9.43
CA GLY A 157 -2.69 -12.85 -10.10
C GLY A 157 -3.82 -13.46 -9.27
N TRP A 158 -4.85 -13.96 -9.97
CA TRP A 158 -6.06 -14.48 -9.35
C TRP A 158 -5.83 -15.84 -8.69
N ASN A 159 -6.23 -15.98 -7.43
CA ASN A 159 -6.19 -17.24 -6.68
C ASN A 159 -7.55 -17.47 -5.99
N ALA A 160 -7.86 -18.73 -5.69
CA ALA A 160 -8.96 -19.11 -4.83
C ALA A 160 -8.41 -19.70 -3.53
N VAL A 161 -8.74 -19.10 -2.39
CA VAL A 161 -8.30 -19.50 -1.06
C VAL A 161 -9.54 -19.73 -0.20
N ASP A 162 -9.77 -20.96 0.26
CA ASP A 162 -10.95 -21.33 1.07
C ASP A 162 -12.30 -20.91 0.45
N GLY A 163 -12.41 -20.98 -0.89
CA GLY A 163 -13.62 -20.57 -1.62
C GLY A 163 -13.76 -19.06 -1.84
N GLU A 164 -12.80 -18.25 -1.37
CA GLU A 164 -12.71 -16.82 -1.60
C GLU A 164 -11.74 -16.50 -2.75
N GLU A 165 -12.16 -15.65 -3.69
CA GLU A 165 -11.31 -15.18 -4.78
C GLU A 165 -10.48 -13.96 -4.31
N ILE A 166 -9.17 -14.03 -4.52
CA ILE A 166 -8.23 -12.94 -4.21
C ILE A 166 -7.33 -12.63 -5.41
N TYR A 167 -6.77 -11.42 -5.44
CA TYR A 167 -5.63 -11.09 -6.30
C TYR A 167 -4.36 -11.03 -5.46
N TYR A 168 -3.37 -11.85 -5.78
CA TYR A 168 -2.09 -11.90 -5.06
C TYR A 168 -0.99 -11.13 -5.80
N ILE A 169 -0.16 -10.41 -5.04
CA ILE A 169 1.00 -9.66 -5.53
C ILE A 169 2.20 -9.98 -4.63
N SER A 170 3.22 -10.61 -5.20
CA SER A 170 4.46 -11.01 -4.54
C SER A 170 5.46 -9.87 -4.39
N ASN A 171 5.46 -8.90 -5.32
CA ASN A 171 6.31 -7.71 -5.26
C ASN A 171 5.58 -6.47 -5.82
N PRO A 172 5.10 -5.54 -4.97
CA PRO A 172 4.39 -4.34 -5.41
C PRO A 172 5.30 -3.25 -6.02
N ALA A 173 6.62 -3.41 -5.99
CA ALA A 173 7.55 -2.42 -6.57
C ALA A 173 7.72 -2.53 -8.09
N LEU A 174 7.34 -3.67 -8.69
CA LEU A 174 7.61 -3.97 -10.10
C LEU A 174 6.51 -3.51 -11.06
N GLY A 175 5.32 -3.19 -10.56
CA GLY A 175 4.16 -2.94 -11.40
C GLY A 175 3.23 -1.82 -10.94
N LEU A 176 2.26 -1.51 -11.78
CA LEU A 176 1.07 -0.74 -11.47
C LEU A 176 -0.15 -1.52 -11.94
N TRP A 177 -1.12 -1.71 -11.06
CA TRP A 177 -2.35 -2.43 -11.33
C TRP A 177 -3.50 -1.44 -11.49
N ALA A 178 -4.22 -1.54 -12.60
CA ALA A 178 -5.38 -0.71 -12.87
C ALA A 178 -6.50 -1.54 -13.49
N TYR A 179 -7.74 -1.24 -13.11
CA TYR A 179 -8.90 -1.72 -13.83
C TYR A 179 -9.02 -0.93 -15.14
N ARG A 180 -9.14 -1.63 -16.27
CA ARG A 180 -9.07 -1.04 -17.61
C ARG A 180 -9.99 0.18 -17.79
N GLU A 181 -11.22 0.14 -17.26
CA GLU A 181 -12.19 1.24 -17.42
C GLU A 181 -11.91 2.46 -16.53
N ARG A 182 -11.02 2.33 -15.53
CA ARG A 182 -10.56 3.46 -14.70
C ARG A 182 -9.26 4.09 -15.20
N PHE A 183 -8.66 3.51 -16.24
CA PHE A 183 -7.37 3.95 -16.78
C PHE A 183 -7.52 4.75 -18.09
N VAL A 184 -8.63 5.47 -18.24
CA VAL A 184 -8.96 6.27 -19.44
C VAL A 184 -8.54 7.73 -19.28
#